data_AF-C0INK6-F1
#
_entry.id   AF-C0INK6-F1
#
_cell.length_a   1.000
_cell.length_b   1.000
_cell.length_c   1.000
_cell.angle_alpha   90.00
_cell.angle_beta   90.00
_cell.angle_gamma   90.00
#
_symmetry.space_group_name_H-M   'P 1'
#
loop_
_entity.id
_entity.type
_entity.pdbx_description
1 polymer ?
#
loop_
_entity_poly.entity_id
_entity_poly.type
_entity_poly.pdbx_seq_one_letter_code
_entity_poly.pdbx_strand_id
1 'polypeptide(L)'
;MKKNKLLFILAMALCMIAGKSFAQDKKEAEIKSFEAGRVITKDDMGFLSMINGKSRGDGKAVEICNGKVTPGQKLNEADAKCIAGKINAYYAAHKPEKTRGKTKSRGTSYCEYVWWCSGDYCYWYWYCY
;
A
#
# COMPACT_ATOMS: atom_id res chain seq x y z
N MET A 1 41.13 -33.82 -31.43
CA MET A 1 40.76 -33.02 -30.25
C MET A 1 40.11 -31.71 -30.72
N LYS A 2 38.77 -31.56 -30.74
CA LYS A 2 38.09 -30.27 -31.04
C LYS A 2 36.55 -30.34 -30.95
N LYS A 3 35.94 -30.94 -29.91
CA LYS A 3 34.45 -30.93 -29.80
C LYS A 3 33.82 -30.74 -28.41
N ASN A 4 34.60 -30.54 -27.33
CA ASN A 4 34.00 -30.55 -25.97
C ASN A 4 34.00 -29.19 -25.24
N LYS A 5 34.33 -28.08 -25.90
CA LYS A 5 34.38 -26.75 -25.24
C LYS A 5 33.12 -25.90 -25.41
N LEU A 6 32.19 -26.26 -26.29
CA LEU A 6 31.02 -25.42 -26.60
C LEU A 6 29.85 -25.61 -25.62
N LEU A 7 29.73 -26.79 -24.98
CA LEU A 7 28.61 -27.11 -24.10
C LEU A 7 28.67 -26.42 -22.73
N PHE A 8 29.86 -26.05 -22.25
CA PHE A 8 30.00 -25.34 -20.97
C PHE A 8 29.66 -23.85 -21.05
N ILE A 9 29.84 -23.22 -22.22
CA ILE A 9 29.57 -21.79 -22.41
C ILE A 9 28.06 -21.54 -22.58
N LEU A 10 27.33 -22.48 -23.17
CA LEU A 10 25.88 -22.36 -23.37
C LEU A 10 25.09 -22.54 -22.05
N ALA A 11 25.56 -23.38 -21.12
CA ALA A 11 24.91 -23.60 -19.83
C ALA A 11 25.07 -22.40 -18.87
N MET A 12 26.17 -21.65 -18.96
CA MET A 12 26.46 -20.53 -18.06
C MET A 12 25.71 -19.24 -18.46
N ALA A 13 25.28 -19.13 -19.73
CA ALA A 13 24.44 -18.02 -20.21
C ALA A 13 22.96 -18.17 -19.80
N LEU A 14 22.47 -19.41 -19.63
CA LEU A 14 21.09 -19.67 -19.19
C LEU A 14 20.86 -19.38 -17.70
N CYS A 15 21.90 -19.45 -16.86
CA CYS A 15 21.80 -19.11 -15.45
C CYS A 15 21.74 -17.59 -15.18
N MET A 16 22.14 -16.74 -16.13
CA MET A 16 22.09 -15.28 -15.98
C MET A 16 20.73 -14.65 -16.33
N ILE A 17 19.80 -15.44 -16.88
CA ILE A 17 18.42 -14.98 -17.17
C ILE A 17 17.46 -15.39 -16.04
N ALA A 18 17.83 -16.35 -15.19
CA ALA A 18 17.02 -16.84 -14.07
C ALA A 18 17.04 -15.93 -12.82
N GLY A 19 17.79 -14.82 -12.84
CA GLY A 19 17.93 -13.91 -11.69
C GLY A 19 16.86 -12.82 -11.58
N LYS A 20 15.96 -12.67 -12.56
CA LYS A 20 14.91 -11.62 -12.55
C LYS A 20 13.49 -12.14 -12.38
N SER A 21 13.30 -13.39 -11.96
CA SER A 21 11.97 -14.00 -11.92
C SER A 21 11.42 -14.21 -10.51
N PHE A 22 11.58 -13.27 -9.58
CA PHE A 22 10.78 -13.19 -8.33
C PHE A 22 10.61 -11.78 -7.75
N ALA A 23 10.94 -10.71 -8.48
CA ALA A 23 10.39 -9.40 -8.18
C ALA A 23 9.09 -9.29 -8.95
N GLN A 24 7.99 -9.82 -8.41
CA GLN A 24 6.69 -9.27 -8.80
C GLN A 24 6.76 -7.79 -8.42
N ASP A 25 6.89 -6.90 -9.40
CA ASP A 25 6.87 -5.45 -9.18
C ASP A 25 5.53 -5.10 -8.56
N LYS A 26 5.47 -5.12 -7.21
CA LYS A 26 4.27 -4.76 -6.48
C LYS A 26 3.95 -3.32 -6.87
N LYS A 27 2.69 -3.07 -7.24
CA LYS A 27 2.21 -1.74 -7.61
C LYS A 27 2.12 -0.90 -6.35
N GLU A 28 3.01 0.08 -6.24
CA GLU A 28 3.05 0.98 -5.09
C GLU A 28 2.18 2.22 -5.35
N ALA A 29 1.45 2.65 -4.32
CA ALA A 29 0.67 3.89 -4.32
C ALA A 29 0.95 4.70 -3.05
N GLU A 30 1.04 6.02 -3.19
CA GLU A 30 1.17 6.93 -2.05
C GLU A 30 -0.21 7.48 -1.69
N ILE A 31 -0.65 7.20 -0.47
CA ILE A 31 -1.96 7.58 0.05
C ILE A 31 -1.80 8.79 0.97
N LYS A 32 -2.42 9.91 0.59
CA LYS A 32 -2.45 11.12 1.42
C LYS A 32 -3.30 10.91 2.68
N SER A 33 -3.26 11.84 3.64
CA SER A 33 -4.14 11.84 4.82
C SER A 33 -5.62 12.01 4.45
N PHE A 34 -6.53 11.30 5.13
CA PHE A 34 -7.98 11.38 4.90
C PHE A 34 -8.62 12.48 5.74
N GLU A 35 -8.33 13.73 5.41
CA GLU A 35 -8.84 14.90 6.12
C GLU A 35 -10.23 15.32 5.61
N ALA A 36 -10.99 16.01 6.46
CA ALA A 36 -12.27 16.59 6.07
C ALA A 36 -12.08 17.56 4.90
N GLY A 37 -12.99 17.50 3.93
CA GLY A 37 -12.93 18.29 2.71
C GLY A 37 -12.03 17.70 1.62
N ARG A 38 -11.32 16.60 1.88
CA ARG A 38 -10.56 15.89 0.84
C ARG A 38 -11.50 15.21 -0.15
N VAL A 39 -11.16 15.30 -1.44
CA VAL A 39 -11.78 14.49 -2.49
C VAL A 39 -11.08 13.13 -2.58
N ILE A 40 -11.87 12.06 -2.48
CA ILE A 40 -11.40 10.69 -2.59
C ILE A 40 -11.06 10.34 -4.03
N THR A 41 -9.92 9.69 -4.23
CA THR A 41 -9.46 9.25 -5.55
C THR A 41 -9.70 7.76 -5.76
N LYS A 42 -9.48 7.27 -6.99
CA LYS A 42 -9.55 5.84 -7.29
C LYS A 42 -8.46 5.03 -6.58
N ASP A 43 -7.28 5.61 -6.41
CA ASP A 43 -6.14 4.95 -5.77
C ASP A 43 -6.37 4.74 -4.27
N ASP A 44 -7.14 5.65 -3.64
CA ASP A 44 -7.54 5.54 -2.23
C ASP A 44 -8.42 4.31 -1.95
N MET A 45 -9.19 3.84 -2.94
CA MET A 45 -10.15 2.76 -2.74
C MET A 45 -9.47 1.44 -2.39
N GLY A 46 -8.33 1.14 -2.99
CA GLY A 46 -7.58 -0.07 -2.67
C GLY A 46 -7.10 -0.08 -1.21
N PHE A 47 -6.61 1.07 -0.74
CA PHE A 47 -6.19 1.24 0.65
C PHE A 47 -7.37 1.16 1.62
N LEU A 48 -8.48 1.85 1.32
CA LEU A 48 -9.68 1.84 2.15
C LEU A 48 -10.32 0.44 2.24
N SER A 49 -10.30 -0.34 1.15
CA SER A 49 -10.71 -1.75 1.18
C SER A 49 -9.82 -2.58 2.10
N MET A 50 -8.50 -2.40 1.99
CA MET A 50 -7.51 -3.14 2.78
C MET A 50 -7.69 -2.89 4.29
N ILE A 51 -7.76 -1.63 4.72
CA ILE A 51 -7.92 -1.32 6.16
C ILE A 51 -9.27 -1.76 6.72
N ASN A 52 -10.24 -2.01 5.86
CA ASN A 52 -11.56 -2.52 6.22
C ASN A 52 -11.66 -4.05 6.11
N GLY A 53 -10.54 -4.74 5.86
CA GLY A 53 -10.48 -6.21 5.81
C GLY A 53 -11.16 -6.83 4.59
N LYS A 54 -11.46 -6.04 3.54
CA LYS A 54 -12.02 -6.54 2.28
C LYS A 54 -10.89 -6.73 1.27
N SER A 55 -11.04 -7.72 0.38
CA SER A 55 -10.18 -7.82 -0.81
C SER A 55 -10.30 -6.52 -1.62
N ARG A 56 -9.24 -6.16 -2.34
CA ARG A 56 -9.14 -4.91 -3.10
C ARG A 56 -10.45 -4.60 -3.83
N GLY A 57 -11.08 -3.47 -3.51
CA GLY A 57 -12.15 -2.92 -4.34
C GLY A 57 -11.58 -2.54 -5.70
N ASP A 58 -12.30 -2.84 -6.79
CA ASP A 58 -11.90 -2.57 -8.19
C ASP A 58 -11.78 -1.06 -8.53
N GLY A 59 -11.35 -0.20 -7.61
CA GLY A 59 -11.52 1.25 -7.71
C GLY A 59 -13.00 1.68 -7.60
N LYS A 60 -13.86 0.79 -7.09
CA LYS A 60 -15.29 1.00 -6.86
C LYS A 60 -15.55 1.49 -5.44
N ALA A 61 -16.82 1.80 -5.16
CA ALA A 61 -17.28 2.20 -3.84
C ALA A 61 -16.81 1.22 -2.74
N VAL A 62 -16.30 1.77 -1.64
CA VAL A 62 -15.93 1.00 -0.45
C VAL A 62 -16.96 1.26 0.63
N GLU A 63 -17.58 0.20 1.13
CA GLU A 63 -18.40 0.30 2.34
C GLU A 63 -17.50 0.49 3.55
N ILE A 64 -17.49 1.69 4.11
CA ILE A 64 -16.72 2.06 5.28
C ILE A 64 -17.53 3.11 6.05
N CYS A 65 -17.46 3.10 7.37
CA CYS A 65 -18.09 4.11 8.21
C CYS A 65 -19.62 4.23 8.03
N ASN A 66 -20.36 3.12 8.23
CA ASN A 66 -21.82 3.03 8.11
C ASN A 66 -22.40 3.49 6.76
N GLY A 67 -21.55 3.68 5.75
CA GLY A 67 -21.94 4.16 4.43
C GLY A 67 -21.01 3.65 3.34
N LYS A 68 -21.23 4.14 2.12
CA LYS A 68 -20.38 3.88 0.96
C LYS A 68 -19.58 5.14 0.66
N VAL A 69 -18.25 5.00 0.60
CA VAL A 69 -17.35 6.03 0.10
C VAL A 69 -17.05 5.74 -1.37
N THR A 70 -17.16 6.75 -2.22
CA THR A 70 -16.95 6.63 -3.67
C THR A 70 -15.83 7.54 -4.18
N PRO A 71 -15.17 7.20 -5.30
CA PRO A 71 -14.25 8.13 -5.96
C PRO A 71 -14.98 9.42 -6.35
N GLY A 72 -14.34 10.58 -6.12
CA GLY A 72 -14.92 11.89 -6.33
C GLY A 72 -15.72 12.43 -5.14
N GLN A 73 -16.02 11.61 -4.13
CA GLN A 73 -16.68 12.06 -2.91
C GLN A 73 -15.77 12.97 -2.09
N LYS A 74 -16.31 14.10 -1.64
CA LYS A 74 -15.68 14.96 -0.65
C LYS A 74 -15.99 14.42 0.75
N LEU A 75 -14.96 14.14 1.54
CA LEU A 75 -15.11 13.67 2.91
C LEU A 75 -15.71 14.76 3.79
N ASN A 76 -16.73 14.42 4.57
CA ASN A 76 -17.15 15.24 5.69
C ASN A 76 -16.29 14.90 6.94
N GLU A 77 -16.48 15.64 8.03
CA GLU A 77 -15.74 15.43 9.27
C GLU A 77 -15.99 14.05 9.90
N ALA A 78 -17.22 13.53 9.83
CA ALA A 78 -17.58 12.24 10.38
C ALA A 78 -16.89 11.10 9.63
N ASP A 79 -16.86 11.17 8.29
CA ASP A 79 -16.18 10.20 7.43
C ASP A 79 -14.68 10.21 7.71
N ALA A 80 -14.06 11.40 7.73
CA ALA A 80 -12.64 11.57 8.00
C ALA A 80 -12.24 11.00 9.37
N LYS A 81 -12.99 11.35 10.42
CA LYS A 81 -12.75 10.85 11.78
C LYS A 81 -12.91 9.34 11.87
N CYS A 82 -13.92 8.78 11.20
CA CYS A 82 -14.14 7.34 11.20
C CYS A 82 -13.05 6.58 10.42
N ILE A 83 -12.64 7.08 9.25
CA ILE A 83 -11.54 6.50 8.47
C ILE A 83 -10.25 6.54 9.28
N ALA A 84 -9.94 7.65 9.95
CA ALA A 84 -8.78 7.75 10.85
C ALA A 84 -8.85 6.70 11.97
N GLY A 85 -10.03 6.48 12.57
CA GLY A 85 -10.24 5.43 13.55
C GLY A 85 -9.99 4.02 13.00
N LYS A 86 -10.41 3.75 11.75
CA LYS A 86 -10.13 2.47 11.06
C LYS A 86 -8.65 2.28 10.77
N ILE A 87 -7.93 3.33 10.34
CA ILE A 87 -6.49 3.29 10.12
C ILE A 87 -5.76 3.01 11.44
N ASN A 88 -6.14 3.66 12.54
CA ASN A 88 -5.56 3.42 13.87
C ASN A 88 -5.80 1.98 14.33
N ALA A 89 -7.01 1.47 14.18
CA ALA A 89 -7.33 0.08 14.51
C ALA A 89 -6.54 -0.91 13.64
N TYR A 90 -6.42 -0.62 12.35
CA TYR A 90 -5.64 -1.45 11.43
C TYR A 90 -4.16 -1.45 11.82
N TYR A 91 -3.57 -0.29 12.12
CA TYR A 91 -2.19 -0.17 12.58
C TYR A 91 -1.93 -0.93 13.88
N ALA A 92 -2.84 -0.82 14.85
CA ALA A 92 -2.71 -1.53 16.13
C ALA A 92 -2.77 -3.06 15.96
N ALA A 93 -3.59 -3.55 15.03
CA ALA A 93 -3.75 -4.97 14.76
C ALA A 93 -2.71 -5.53 13.78
N HIS A 94 -2.21 -4.72 12.85
CA HIS A 94 -1.33 -5.12 11.76
C HIS A 94 -0.10 -4.24 11.74
N LYS A 95 1.04 -4.83 12.11
CA LYS A 95 2.32 -4.14 12.03
C LYS A 95 2.62 -3.77 10.57
N PRO A 96 3.12 -2.57 10.30
CA PRO A 96 3.59 -2.22 8.97
C PRO A 96 4.70 -3.15 8.51
N GLU A 97 4.65 -3.53 7.23
CA GLU A 97 5.66 -4.38 6.60
C GLU A 97 6.99 -3.62 6.48
N LYS A 98 6.92 -2.30 6.22
CA LYS A 98 8.07 -1.39 6.24
C LYS A 98 7.67 -0.05 6.83
N THR A 99 8.62 0.67 7.40
CA THR A 99 8.46 2.08 7.74
C THR A 99 9.63 2.92 7.24
N ARG A 100 9.39 4.20 6.96
CA ARG A 100 10.41 5.17 6.53
C ARG A 100 10.20 6.50 7.23
N GLY A 101 11.30 7.08 7.70
CA GLY A 101 11.38 8.47 8.12
C GLY A 101 10.46 8.78 9.30
N LYS A 102 11.00 8.73 10.51
CA LYS A 102 10.26 9.11 11.71
C LYS A 102 10.53 10.56 12.04
N THR A 103 9.49 11.37 12.10
CA THR A 103 9.59 12.77 12.55
C THR A 103 8.63 13.03 13.70
N LYS A 104 9.05 13.88 14.63
CA LYS A 104 8.13 14.40 15.64
C LYS A 104 7.23 15.43 14.96
N SER A 105 5.92 15.21 15.00
CA SER A 105 4.96 16.23 14.55
C SER A 105 4.83 17.32 15.61
N ARG A 106 4.22 18.46 15.26
CA ARG A 106 3.94 19.52 16.24
C ARG A 106 3.02 18.97 17.34
N GLY A 107 3.55 18.84 18.56
CA GLY A 107 2.83 18.30 19.73
C GLY A 107 3.46 17.01 20.29
N THR A 108 2.61 16.08 20.72
CA THR A 108 2.99 14.78 21.32
C THR A 108 3.04 13.61 20.33
N SER A 109 2.64 13.82 19.07
CA SER A 109 2.55 12.75 18.08
C SER A 109 3.86 12.54 17.30
N TYR A 110 4.15 11.29 16.99
CA TYR A 110 5.18 10.89 16.03
C TYR A 110 4.50 10.57 14.71
N CYS A 111 5.11 10.97 13.61
CA CYS A 111 4.67 10.57 12.28
C CYS A 111 5.75 9.78 11.55
N GLU A 112 5.33 8.77 10.78
CA GLU A 112 6.19 8.00 9.90
C GLU A 112 5.43 7.53 8.65
N TYR A 113 6.17 7.29 7.56
CA TYR A 113 5.60 6.61 6.40
C TYR A 113 5.52 5.12 6.72
N VAL A 114 4.30 4.57 6.69
CA VAL A 114 4.04 3.14 6.90
C VAL A 114 3.71 2.49 5.56
N TRP A 115 4.17 1.26 5.38
CA TRP A 115 3.97 0.48 4.17
C TRP A 115 3.22 -0.81 4.48
N TRP A 116 2.11 -1.02 3.78
CA TRP A 116 1.30 -2.24 3.85
C TRP A 116 0.95 -2.74 2.45
N CYS A 117 0.86 -4.04 2.26
CA CYS A 117 0.44 -4.64 1.01
C CYS A 117 -0.86 -5.43 1.12
N SER A 118 -1.59 -5.46 0.01
CA SER A 118 -2.73 -6.35 -0.22
C SER A 118 -2.61 -6.93 -1.63
N GLY A 119 -2.22 -8.21 -1.71
CA GLY A 119 -1.88 -8.87 -2.97
C GLY A 119 -0.69 -8.19 -3.66
N ASP A 120 -0.86 -7.85 -4.93
CA ASP A 120 0.18 -7.20 -5.74
C ASP A 120 0.27 -5.67 -5.54
N TYR A 121 -0.52 -5.09 -4.62
CA TYR A 121 -0.52 -3.64 -4.37
C TYR A 121 0.03 -3.32 -2.99
N CYS A 122 0.79 -2.24 -2.88
CA CYS A 122 1.29 -1.73 -1.62
C CYS A 122 1.08 -0.24 -1.49
N TYR A 123 0.89 0.22 -0.27
CA TYR A 123 0.50 1.59 0.02
C TYR A 123 1.47 2.21 1.00
N TRP A 124 2.06 3.33 0.61
CA TRP A 124 2.75 4.23 1.54
C TRP A 124 1.73 5.21 2.11
N TYR A 125 1.58 5.23 3.43
CA TYR A 125 0.68 6.16 4.12
C TYR A 125 1.46 6.95 5.18
N TRP A 126 1.27 8.27 5.23
CA TRP A 126 1.85 9.11 6.28
C TRP A 126 1.01 9.00 7.55
N TYR A 127 1.44 8.16 8.48
CA TYR A 127 0.74 7.84 9.72
C TYR A 127 1.27 8.67 10.88
N CYS A 128 0.39 9.22 11.70
CA CYS A 128 0.74 9.95 12.93
C CYS A 128 0.04 9.31 14.14
N TYR A 129 0.79 9.02 15.19
CA TYR A 129 0.33 8.38 16.44
C TYR A 129 0.84 9.06 17.70
#